data_AF-A0A511Y887-F1
#
_entry.id   AF-A0A511Y887-F1
#
_cell.length_a   1.000
_cell.length_b   1.000
_cell.length_c   1.000
_cell.angle_alpha   90.00
_cell.angle_beta   90.00
_cell.angle_gamma   90.00
#
_symmetry.space_group_name_H-M   'P 1'
#
loop_
_entity.id
_entity.type
_entity.pdbx_description
1 polymer ?
#
loop_
_entity_poly.entity_id
_entity_poly.type
_entity_poly.pdbx_seq_one_letter_code
_entity_poly.pdbx_strand_id
1 'polypeptide(L)'
;MIMKTFAAYDFYIQLAILIAGIIIESIGIFGGAFYFVVGIPQLVSFLIRVLQPGKKSLLYIIYGILILPVWISLLLVFGLKVHPDITEMLLMILIGALFYSPVMAVIYIYDNYRTYKSYQ
;
A
#
# COMPACT_ATOMS: atom_id res chain seq x y z
N MET A 1 5.86 22.18 10.88
CA MET A 1 4.69 22.61 10.08
C MET A 1 4.47 21.69 8.88
N ILE A 2 5.45 21.55 7.98
CA ILE A 2 5.36 20.71 6.76
C ILE A 2 4.98 19.25 7.07
N MET A 3 5.59 18.60 8.07
CA MET A 3 5.30 17.21 8.43
C MET A 3 3.87 16.99 8.95
N LYS A 4 3.35 17.94 9.74
CA LYS A 4 1.96 17.90 10.25
C LYS A 4 0.97 18.03 9.10
N THR A 5 1.23 18.94 8.18
CA THR A 5 0.41 19.15 6.99
C THR A 5 0.41 17.92 6.08
N PHE A 6 1.59 17.34 5.83
CA PHE A 6 1.70 16.09 5.07
C PHE A 6 0.89 14.96 5.73
N ALA A 7 1.08 14.71 7.03
CA ALA A 7 0.40 13.61 7.72
C ALA A 7 -1.12 13.74 7.66
N ALA A 8 -1.65 14.97 7.75
CA ALA A 8 -3.08 15.23 7.60
C ALA A 8 -3.57 14.93 6.18
N TYR A 9 -2.92 15.50 5.16
CA TYR A 9 -3.32 15.27 3.77
C TYR A 9 -3.18 13.80 3.37
N ASP A 10 -2.08 13.16 3.75
CA ASP A 10 -1.83 11.75 3.47
C ASP A 10 -2.95 10.88 4.05
N PHE A 11 -3.34 11.07 5.31
CA PHE A 11 -4.47 10.34 5.89
C PHE A 11 -5.77 10.51 5.08
N TYR A 12 -6.19 11.74 4.78
CA TYR A 12 -7.46 11.98 4.07
C TYR A 12 -7.42 11.47 2.62
N ILE A 13 -6.29 11.62 1.93
CA ILE A 13 -6.10 11.11 0.57
C ILE A 13 -6.17 9.58 0.56
N GLN A 14 -5.44 8.90 1.46
CA GLN A 14 -5.46 7.44 1.51
C GLN A 14 -6.85 6.89 1.85
N LEU A 15 -7.58 7.57 2.75
CA LEU A 15 -8.96 7.20 3.07
C LEU A 15 -9.89 7.36 1.86
N ALA A 16 -9.80 8.49 1.15
CA ALA A 16 -10.61 8.73 -0.04
C ALA A 16 -10.31 7.71 -1.16
N ILE A 17 -9.03 7.38 -1.35
CA ILE A 17 -8.58 6.38 -2.31
C ILE A 17 -9.07 4.98 -1.94
N LEU A 18 -9.06 4.60 -0.66
CA LEU A 18 -9.62 3.32 -0.22
C LEU A 18 -11.12 3.22 -0.56
N ILE A 19 -11.89 4.28 -0.26
CA ILE A 19 -13.32 4.32 -0.57
C ILE A 19 -13.54 4.21 -2.09
N ALA A 20 -12.79 4.97 -2.89
CA ALA A 20 -12.85 4.91 -4.34
C ALA A 20 -12.50 3.50 -4.86
N GLY A 21 -11.45 2.88 -4.32
CA GLY A 21 -11.02 1.53 -4.67
C GLY A 21 -12.07 0.47 -4.39
N ILE A 22 -12.74 0.54 -3.23
CA ILE A 22 -13.86 -0.37 -2.90
C ILE A 22 -15.01 -0.19 -3.88
N ILE A 23 -15.38 1.05 -4.22
CA ILE A 23 -16.46 1.32 -5.18
C ILE A 23 -16.10 0.77 -6.56
N ILE A 24 -14.88 1.04 -7.05
CA ILE A 24 -14.41 0.59 -8.37
C ILE A 24 -14.31 -0.94 -8.45
N GLU A 25 -13.86 -1.62 -7.40
CA GLU A 25 -13.83 -3.09 -7.40
C GLU A 25 -15.27 -3.65 -7.38
N SER A 26 -16.19 -3.03 -6.64
CA SER A 26 -17.58 -3.50 -6.49
C SER A 26 -18.41 -3.41 -7.78
N ILE A 27 -18.08 -2.49 -8.68
CA ILE A 27 -18.73 -2.38 -10.00
C ILE A 27 -18.22 -3.43 -11.00
N GLY A 28 -17.15 -4.17 -10.67
CA GLY A 28 -16.68 -5.32 -11.45
C GLY A 28 -16.13 -4.99 -12.84
N ILE A 29 -15.91 -3.71 -13.16
CA ILE A 29 -15.45 -3.28 -14.49
C ILE A 29 -14.01 -3.72 -14.76
N PHE A 30 -13.18 -3.81 -13.72
CA PHE A 30 -11.77 -4.16 -13.83
C PHE A 30 -11.34 -5.01 -12.63
N GLY A 31 -11.18 -6.32 -12.84
CA GLY A 31 -10.76 -7.25 -11.79
C GLY A 31 -9.37 -6.91 -11.26
N GLY A 32 -9.25 -6.71 -9.95
CA GLY A 32 -7.98 -6.31 -9.33
C GLY A 32 -7.69 -4.81 -9.44
N ALA A 33 -8.67 -3.97 -9.80
CA ALA A 33 -8.55 -2.52 -9.79
C ALA A 33 -8.11 -2.00 -8.42
N PHE A 34 -8.56 -2.64 -7.34
CA PHE A 34 -8.19 -2.32 -5.97
C PHE A 34 -6.67 -2.23 -5.79
N TYR A 35 -5.89 -3.15 -6.38
CA TYR A 35 -4.43 -3.17 -6.25
C TYR A 35 -3.75 -1.97 -6.88
N PHE A 36 -4.30 -1.47 -7.99
CA PHE A 36 -3.73 -0.32 -8.69
C PHE A 36 -4.26 1.00 -8.10
N VAL A 37 -5.56 1.10 -7.87
CA VAL A 37 -6.22 2.30 -7.35
C VAL A 37 -5.78 2.57 -5.91
N VAL A 38 -5.75 1.55 -5.05
CA VAL A 38 -5.37 1.72 -3.64
C VAL A 38 -3.89 1.49 -3.44
N GLY A 39 -3.36 0.42 -4.02
CA GLY A 39 -2.01 -0.02 -3.73
C GLY A 39 -0.91 0.94 -4.24
N ILE A 40 -1.00 1.47 -5.47
CA ILE A 40 0.04 2.39 -5.98
C ILE A 40 0.10 3.66 -5.11
N PRO A 41 -1.03 4.36 -4.83
CA PRO A 41 -0.97 5.54 -3.99
C PRO A 41 -0.50 5.26 -2.56
N GLN A 42 -0.85 4.10 -1.99
CA GLN A 42 -0.34 3.70 -0.67
C GLN A 42 1.16 3.40 -0.69
N LEU A 43 1.69 2.78 -1.76
CA LEU A 43 3.13 2.58 -1.93
C LEU A 43 3.86 3.92 -2.01
N VAL A 44 3.36 4.87 -2.80
CA VAL A 44 3.97 6.20 -2.93
C VAL A 44 4.00 6.91 -1.57
N SER A 45 2.88 6.90 -0.84
CA SER A 45 2.81 7.43 0.53
C SER A 45 3.81 6.75 1.47
N PHE A 46 3.90 5.42 1.41
CA PHE A 46 4.87 4.64 2.18
C PHE A 46 6.30 5.08 1.88
N LEU A 47 6.69 5.18 0.61
CA LEU A 47 8.04 5.59 0.23
C LEU A 47 8.35 7.02 0.69
N ILE A 48 7.41 7.95 0.59
CA ILE A 48 7.58 9.32 1.12
C ILE A 48 7.79 9.27 2.63
N ARG A 49 6.99 8.47 3.35
CA ARG A 49 7.11 8.31 4.81
C ARG A 49 8.42 7.63 5.20
N VAL A 50 9.02 6.75 4.39
CA VAL A 50 10.35 6.17 4.67
C VAL A 50 11.40 7.29 4.82
N LEU A 51 11.34 8.29 3.94
CA LEU A 51 12.32 9.40 3.89
C LEU A 51 12.12 10.43 5.00
N GLN A 52 11.00 10.39 5.73
CA GLN A 52 10.73 11.34 6.80
C GLN A 52 11.50 10.98 8.08
N PRO A 53 12.08 11.97 8.80
CA PRO A 53 12.72 11.74 10.07
C PRO A 53 11.70 11.34 11.15
N GLY A 54 12.07 10.41 12.02
CA GLY A 54 11.24 9.95 13.13
C GLY A 54 11.11 8.43 13.21
N LYS A 55 10.84 7.92 14.42
CA LYS A 55 10.64 6.49 14.64
C LYS A 55 9.37 6.02 13.91
N LYS A 56 9.49 4.93 13.16
CA LYS A 56 8.33 4.29 12.51
C LYS A 56 7.60 3.42 13.51
N SER A 57 6.28 3.38 13.41
CA SER A 57 5.46 2.52 14.26
C SER A 57 5.65 1.05 13.86
N LEU A 58 5.29 0.14 14.76
CA LEU A 58 5.27 -1.30 14.44
C LEU A 58 4.31 -1.61 13.29
N LEU A 59 3.13 -0.97 13.25
CA LEU A 59 2.14 -1.17 12.18
C LEU A 59 2.68 -0.76 10.81
N TYR A 60 3.41 0.36 10.76
CA TYR A 60 4.10 0.81 9.55
C TYR A 60 5.14 -0.20 9.07
N ILE A 61 5.93 -0.76 9.99
CA ILE A 61 6.96 -1.74 9.67
C ILE A 61 6.34 -3.03 9.15
N ILE A 62 5.30 -3.55 9.83
CA ILE A 62 4.56 -4.74 9.38
C ILE A 62 3.98 -4.51 7.97
N TYR A 63 3.40 -3.33 7.73
CA TYR A 63 2.91 -2.97 6.41
C TYR A 63 4.00 -3.00 5.35
N GLY A 64 5.15 -2.37 5.61
CA GLY A 64 6.27 -2.38 4.67
C GLY A 64 6.78 -3.80 4.36
N ILE A 65 6.94 -4.64 5.39
CA ILE A 65 7.41 -6.02 5.23
C ILE A 65 6.46 -6.85 4.35
N LEU A 66 5.15 -6.67 4.50
CA LEU A 66 4.17 -7.45 3.74
C LEU A 66 3.96 -6.90 2.32
N ILE A 67 3.97 -5.58 2.14
CA ILE A 67 3.62 -4.95 0.86
C ILE A 67 4.80 -4.77 -0.09
N LEU A 68 6.02 -4.55 0.41
CA LEU A 68 7.20 -4.42 -0.47
C LEU A 68 7.44 -5.66 -1.34
N PRO A 69 7.38 -6.91 -0.81
CA PRO A 69 7.50 -8.10 -1.64
C PRO A 69 6.45 -8.16 -2.76
N VAL A 70 5.23 -7.68 -2.52
CA VAL A 70 4.17 -7.66 -3.55
C VAL A 70 4.57 -6.77 -4.72
N TRP A 71 5.03 -5.55 -4.45
CA TRP A 71 5.44 -4.61 -5.51
C TRP A 71 6.70 -5.06 -6.23
N ILE A 72 7.66 -5.64 -5.51
CA ILE A 72 8.86 -6.24 -6.10
C ILE A 72 8.44 -7.38 -7.03
N SER A 73 7.57 -8.29 -6.58
CA SER A 73 7.05 -9.38 -7.41
C SER A 73 6.33 -8.86 -8.66
N LEU A 74 5.47 -7.84 -8.53
CA LEU A 74 4.79 -7.22 -9.68
C LEU A 74 5.80 -6.65 -10.69
N LEU A 75 6.82 -5.93 -10.22
CA LEU A 75 7.84 -5.34 -11.07
C LEU A 75 8.68 -6.42 -11.78
N LEU A 76 9.11 -7.46 -11.06
CA LEU A 76 9.93 -8.53 -11.63
C LEU A 76 9.16 -9.38 -12.64
N VAL A 77 7.92 -9.76 -12.33
CA VAL A 77 7.10 -10.61 -13.21
C VAL A 77 6.59 -9.84 -14.43
N PHE A 78 5.96 -8.68 -14.23
CA PHE A 78 5.27 -7.98 -15.31
C PHE A 78 6.11 -6.88 -15.97
N GLY A 79 7.02 -6.26 -15.22
CA GLY A 79 7.89 -5.19 -15.72
C GLY A 79 9.16 -5.72 -16.39
N LEU A 80 9.94 -6.52 -15.65
CA LEU A 80 11.24 -7.01 -16.11
C LEU A 80 11.19 -8.38 -16.80
N LYS A 81 10.07 -9.13 -16.67
CA LYS A 81 9.85 -10.45 -17.27
C LYS A 81 11.00 -11.42 -16.97
N VAL A 82 11.26 -11.64 -15.68
CA VAL A 82 12.31 -12.54 -15.19
C VAL A 82 12.10 -14.00 -15.60
N HIS A 83 13.14 -14.83 -15.42
CA HIS A 83 13.13 -16.24 -15.82
C HIS A 83 11.92 -17.02 -15.23
N PRO A 84 11.33 -17.98 -15.97
CA PRO A 84 10.17 -18.74 -15.53
C PRO A 84 10.30 -19.39 -14.14
N ASP A 85 11.49 -19.92 -13.82
CA ASP A 85 11.73 -20.64 -12.54
C ASP A 85 11.51 -19.76 -11.30
N ILE A 86 11.75 -18.46 -11.41
CA ILE A 86 11.54 -17.50 -10.31
C ILE A 86 10.11 -16.95 -10.36
N THR A 87 9.51 -16.92 -11.55
CA THR A 87 8.17 -16.35 -11.78
C THR A 87 7.10 -17.09 -10.98
N GLU A 88 7.16 -18.43 -10.88
CA GLU A 88 6.17 -19.21 -10.12
C GLU A 88 6.15 -18.83 -8.63
N MET A 89 7.32 -18.73 -8.00
CA MET A 89 7.46 -18.28 -6.61
C MET A 89 6.90 -16.87 -6.41
N LEU A 90 7.20 -15.94 -7.33
CA LEU A 90 6.71 -14.56 -7.25
C LEU A 90 5.19 -14.49 -7.43
N LEU A 91 4.61 -15.31 -8.32
CA LEU A 91 3.17 -15.42 -8.51
C LEU A 91 2.46 -15.95 -7.25
N MET A 92 3.04 -16.91 -6.53
CA MET A 92 2.49 -17.36 -5.25
C MET A 92 2.40 -16.22 -4.22
N ILE A 93 3.42 -15.37 -4.14
CA ILE A 93 3.40 -14.17 -3.28
C ILE A 93 2.23 -13.25 -3.67
N LEU A 94 2.04 -13.02 -4.98
CA LEU A 94 0.96 -12.16 -5.49
C LEU A 94 -0.43 -12.74 -5.22
N ILE A 95 -0.62 -14.05 -5.39
CA ILE A 95 -1.88 -14.73 -5.06
C ILE A 95 -2.16 -14.63 -3.55
N GLY A 96 -1.15 -14.88 -2.71
CA GLY A 96 -1.29 -14.72 -1.26
C GLY A 96 -1.64 -13.28 -0.85
N ALA A 97 -1.08 -12.30 -1.56
CA ALA A 97 -1.37 -10.88 -1.35
C ALA A 97 -2.85 -10.53 -1.60
N LEU A 98 -3.56 -11.30 -2.44
CA LEU A 98 -4.99 -11.09 -2.69
C LEU A 98 -5.82 -11.08 -1.40
N PHE A 99 -5.41 -11.88 -0.41
CA PHE A 99 -6.15 -12.08 0.84
C PHE A 99 -5.80 -11.04 1.92
N TYR A 100 -4.51 -10.72 2.10
CA TYR A 100 -4.09 -9.85 3.19
C TYR A 100 -4.00 -8.36 2.81
N SER A 101 -3.83 -8.02 1.53
CA SER A 101 -3.60 -6.62 1.13
C SER A 101 -4.77 -5.67 1.45
N PRO A 102 -6.06 -6.07 1.34
CA PRO A 102 -7.16 -5.21 1.78
C PRO A 102 -7.11 -4.88 3.27
N VAL A 103 -6.76 -5.87 4.10
CA VAL A 103 -6.57 -5.68 5.56
C VAL A 103 -5.39 -4.76 5.81
N MET A 104 -4.28 -4.96 5.09
CA MET A 104 -3.10 -4.12 5.20
C MET A 104 -3.35 -2.68 4.77
N ALA A 105 -4.18 -2.45 3.76
CA ALA A 105 -4.58 -1.11 3.33
C ALA A 105 -5.31 -0.36 4.45
N VAL A 106 -6.21 -1.03 5.17
CA VAL A 106 -6.92 -0.46 6.32
C VAL A 106 -5.95 -0.19 7.48
N ILE A 107 -5.06 -1.14 7.80
CA ILE A 107 -4.04 -0.98 8.85
C ILE A 107 -3.14 0.23 8.55
N TYR A 108 -2.75 0.41 7.30
CA TYR A 108 -1.91 1.53 6.88
C TYR A 108 -2.60 2.88 7.08
N ILE A 109 -3.88 2.98 6.69
CA ILE A 109 -4.69 4.20 6.88
C ILE A 109 -4.89 4.49 8.37
N TYR A 110 -5.10 3.45 9.18
CA TYR A 110 -5.18 3.61 10.64
C TYR A 110 -3.86 4.13 11.24
N ASP A 111 -2.72 3.63 10.77
CA ASP A 111 -1.42 4.16 11.17
C ASP A 111 -1.21 5.62 10.73
N ASN A 112 -1.65 5.98 9.52
CA ASN A 112 -1.67 7.38 9.04
C ASN A 112 -2.53 8.27 9.96
N TYR A 113 -3.72 7.81 10.35
CA TYR A 113 -4.59 8.52 11.28
C TYR A 113 -3.90 8.76 12.63
N ARG A 114 -3.27 7.74 13.21
CA ARG A 114 -2.55 7.86 14.48
C ARG A 114 -1.39 8.86 14.37
N THR A 115 -0.66 8.80 13.27
CA THR A 115 0.45 9.73 12.99
C THR A 115 -0.08 11.16 12.89
N TYR A 116 -1.14 11.40 12.11
CA TYR A 116 -1.80 12.70 12.02
C TYR A 116 -2.25 13.22 13.40
N LYS A 117 -2.93 12.39 14.20
CA LYS A 117 -3.39 12.76 15.53
C LYS A 117 -2.26 13.08 16.51
N SER A 118 -1.12 12.41 16.39
CA SER A 118 0.04 12.69 17.24
C SER A 118 0.66 14.09 17.03
N TYR A 119 0.37 14.72 15.89
CA TYR A 119 0.80 16.09 15.59
C TYR A 119 -0.22 17.17 15.96
N GLN A 120 -1.45 16.79 16.35
CA GLN A 120 -2.46 17.76 16.82
C GLN A 120 -2.12 18.25 18.22
#